data_AF-A0A7V9PB63-F1
#
_entry.id   AF-A0A7V9PB63-F1
#
_cell.length_a   1.000
_cell.length_b   1.000
_cell.length_c   1.000
_cell.angle_alpha   90.00
_cell.angle_beta   90.00
_cell.angle_gamma   90.00
#
_symmetry.space_group_name_H-M   'P 1'
#
loop_
_entity.id
_entity.type
_entity.pdbx_description
1 polymer ?
#
loop_
_entity_poly.entity_id
_entity_poly.type
_entity_poly.pdbx_seq_one_letter_code
_entity_poly.pdbx_strand_id
1 'polypeptide(L)'
;MNELNKNLSVLQEKIVDSLDFTFLSEIKNQLPCQNVYFLVCLAETIHQTNNDIDLIAELDQSSSLESLIIIFSGKAKEMYLNTNISEYLLSETEIFV
;
A
#
# COMPACT_ATOMS: atom_id res chain seq x y z
N MET A 1 23.47 4.40 1.86
CA MET A 1 22.08 3.90 1.85
C MET A 1 21.81 3.44 0.43
N ASN A 2 21.46 2.16 0.21
CA ASN A 2 21.11 1.69 -1.14
C ASN A 2 19.80 2.36 -1.61
N GLU A 3 19.56 2.36 -2.91
CA GLU A 3 18.41 3.06 -3.51
C GLU A 3 17.06 2.52 -3.01
N LEU A 4 17.00 1.21 -2.74
CA LEU A 4 15.88 0.56 -2.06
C LEU A 4 15.55 1.24 -0.72
N ASN A 5 16.51 1.33 0.20
CA ASN A 5 16.28 1.91 1.52
C ASN A 5 15.84 3.38 1.44
N LYS A 6 16.35 4.13 0.46
CA LYS A 6 15.91 5.50 0.21
C LYS A 6 14.43 5.53 -0.21
N ASN A 7 14.02 4.70 -1.17
CA ASN A 7 12.65 4.70 -1.67
C ASN A 7 11.66 4.13 -0.64
N LEU A 8 12.05 3.14 0.15
CA LEU A 8 11.28 2.67 1.30
C LEU A 8 11.06 3.78 2.34
N SER A 9 12.10 4.56 2.64
CA SER A 9 11.98 5.71 3.55
C SER A 9 11.02 6.77 3.01
N VAL A 10 11.06 7.04 1.69
CA VAL A 10 10.11 7.96 1.03
C VAL A 10 8.69 7.45 1.17
N LEU A 11 8.43 6.15 0.92
CA LEU A 11 7.09 5.58 1.05
C LEU A 11 6.58 5.61 2.50
N GLN A 12 7.45 5.31 3.47
CA GLN A 12 7.13 5.42 4.90
C GLN A 12 6.72 6.85 5.26
N GLU A 13 7.57 7.82 4.93
CA GLU A 13 7.33 9.23 5.25
C GLU A 13 6.04 9.73 4.59
N LYS A 14 5.86 9.44 3.29
CA LYS A 14 4.76 9.97 2.49
C LYS A 14 3.42 9.28 2.75
N ILE A 15 3.39 7.98 3.00
CA ILE A 15 2.12 7.23 3.11
C ILE A 15 1.77 6.95 4.57
N VAL A 16 2.74 6.58 5.41
CA VAL A 16 2.48 6.14 6.78
C VAL A 16 2.55 7.31 7.75
N ASP A 17 3.62 8.10 7.69
CA ASP A 17 3.90 9.11 8.72
C ASP A 17 3.11 10.42 8.48
N SER A 18 2.97 10.84 7.22
CA SER A 18 2.38 12.13 6.85
C SER A 18 1.08 12.05 6.04
N LEU A 19 0.77 10.90 5.44
CA LEU A 19 -0.40 10.70 4.58
C LEU A 19 -0.52 11.83 3.53
N ASP A 20 0.58 12.08 2.82
CA ASP A 20 0.76 13.18 1.86
C ASP A 20 -0.20 13.05 0.67
N PHE A 21 -1.27 13.86 0.68
CA PHE A 21 -2.29 13.84 -0.37
C PHE A 21 -1.78 14.25 -1.76
N THR A 22 -0.70 15.05 -1.84
CA THR A 22 -0.11 15.42 -3.14
C THR A 22 0.52 14.19 -3.76
N PHE A 23 1.35 13.49 -2.98
CA PHE A 23 1.98 12.24 -3.39
C PHE A 23 0.93 11.16 -3.72
N LEU A 24 -0.08 10.98 -2.87
CA LEU A 24 -1.17 10.03 -3.12
C LEU A 24 -1.93 10.34 -4.42
N SER A 25 -2.14 11.62 -4.74
CA SER A 25 -2.77 12.03 -5.99
C SER A 25 -1.89 11.73 -7.22
N GLU A 26 -0.58 11.80 -7.10
CA GLU A 26 0.37 11.45 -8.17
C GLU A 26 0.34 9.95 -8.48
N ILE A 27 0.27 9.12 -7.44
CA ILE A 27 0.34 7.65 -7.58
C ILE A 27 -1.04 6.98 -7.74
N LYS A 28 -2.15 7.73 -7.65
CA LYS A 28 -3.52 7.16 -7.62
C LYS A 28 -3.87 6.23 -8.78
N ASN A 29 -3.25 6.43 -9.96
CA ASN A 29 -3.48 5.60 -11.14
C ASN A 29 -2.79 4.24 -11.07
N GLN A 30 -1.81 4.10 -10.16
CA GLN A 30 -1.10 2.85 -9.89
C GLN A 30 -1.80 2.04 -8.79
N LEU A 31 -2.72 2.66 -8.04
CA LEU A 31 -3.46 2.02 -6.96
C LEU A 31 -4.68 1.27 -7.51
N PRO A 32 -4.89 -0.01 -7.13
CA PRO A 32 -6.03 -0.80 -7.59
C PRO A 32 -7.37 -0.32 -6.98
N CYS A 33 -7.33 0.41 -5.88
CA CYS A 33 -8.52 0.91 -5.18
C CYS A 33 -8.25 2.34 -4.66
N GLN A 34 -9.26 3.22 -4.76
CA GLN A 34 -9.17 4.62 -4.35
C GLN A 34 -9.98 4.91 -3.08
N ASN A 35 -10.19 3.90 -2.25
CA ASN A 35 -10.93 4.04 -0.99
C ASN A 35 -9.97 4.16 0.20
N VAL A 36 -10.45 4.77 1.30
CA VAL A 36 -9.64 5.03 2.49
C VAL A 36 -9.14 3.76 3.17
N TYR A 37 -9.91 2.67 3.12
CA TYR A 37 -9.53 1.39 3.72
C TYR A 37 -8.37 0.73 2.98
N PHE A 38 -8.33 0.87 1.65
CA PHE A 38 -7.19 0.42 0.87
C PHE A 38 -5.92 1.20 1.23
N LEU A 39 -6.03 2.50 1.49
CA LEU A 39 -4.89 3.30 1.95
C LEU A 39 -4.39 2.83 3.32
N VAL A 40 -5.28 2.40 4.22
CA VAL A 40 -4.90 1.78 5.49
C VAL A 40 -4.14 0.47 5.27
N CYS A 41 -4.64 -0.43 4.40
CA CYS A 41 -3.94 -1.67 4.05
C CYS A 41 -2.57 -1.41 3.41
N LEU A 42 -2.47 -0.37 2.58
CA LEU A 42 -1.22 0.05 1.95
C LEU A 42 -0.22 0.57 2.99
N ALA A 43 -0.65 1.43 3.89
CA ALA A 43 0.20 1.95 4.96
C ALA A 43 0.71 0.83 5.88
N GLU A 44 -0.16 -0.11 6.26
CA GLU A 44 0.21 -1.27 7.07
C GLU A 44 1.24 -2.16 6.36
N THR A 45 1.04 -2.43 5.07
CA THR A 45 1.98 -3.23 4.26
C THR A 45 3.37 -2.59 4.23
N ILE A 46 3.44 -1.27 4.03
CA ILE A 46 4.71 -0.52 4.02
C ILE A 46 5.37 -0.56 5.39
N HIS A 47 4.60 -0.32 6.45
CA HIS A 47 5.09 -0.33 7.82
C HIS A 47 5.66 -1.70 8.24
N GLN A 48 4.94 -2.79 7.94
CA GLN A 48 5.38 -4.15 8.24
C GLN A 48 6.68 -4.48 7.49
N THR A 49 6.76 -4.12 6.21
CA THR A 49 7.94 -4.43 5.39
C THR A 49 9.19 -3.68 5.88
N ASN A 50 9.05 -2.44 6.34
CA ASN A 50 10.17 -1.71 6.93
C ASN A 50 10.71 -2.32 8.23
N ASN A 51 9.91 -3.15 8.90
CA ASN A 51 10.27 -3.83 10.13
C ASN A 51 10.72 -5.29 9.91
N ASP A 52 10.62 -5.83 8.69
CA ASP A 52 10.90 -7.23 8.37
C ASP A 52 12.06 -7.36 7.37
N ILE A 53 13.20 -7.87 7.85
CA ILE A 53 14.44 -8.01 7.09
C ILE A 53 14.30 -9.03 5.95
N ASP A 54 13.50 -10.07 6.13
CA ASP A 54 13.36 -11.14 5.13
C ASP A 54 12.55 -10.63 3.92
N LEU A 55 11.52 -9.83 4.17
CA LEU A 55 10.75 -9.15 3.12
C LEU A 55 11.58 -8.10 2.37
N ILE A 56 12.50 -7.40 3.05
CA ILE A 56 13.41 -6.44 2.41
C ILE A 56 14.39 -7.15 1.46
N ALA A 57 14.86 -8.35 1.83
CA ALA A 57 15.77 -9.13 0.99
C ALA A 57 15.11 -9.57 -0.33
N GLU A 58 13.82 -9.87 -0.32
CA GLU A 58 13.04 -10.16 -1.54
C GLU A 58 12.88 -8.93 -2.43
N LEU A 59 12.82 -7.73 -1.85
CA LEU A 59 12.68 -6.46 -2.55
C LEU A 59 13.97 -5.92 -3.16
N ASP A 60 15.15 -6.42 -2.79
CA ASP A 60 16.44 -5.93 -3.31
C ASP A 60 16.59 -6.09 -4.83
N GLN A 61 15.75 -6.92 -5.45
CA GLN A 61 15.64 -7.03 -6.92
C GLN A 61 14.86 -5.86 -7.57
N SER A 62 14.17 -5.04 -6.78
CA SER A 62 13.31 -3.92 -7.19
C SER A 62 13.72 -2.64 -6.46
N SER A 63 14.53 -1.80 -7.11
CA SER A 63 15.00 -0.55 -6.50
C SER A 63 14.15 0.68 -6.81
N SER A 64 13.30 0.67 -7.85
CA SER A 64 12.56 1.88 -8.25
C SER A 64 11.31 2.12 -7.40
N LEU A 65 10.96 3.40 -7.20
CA LEU A 65 9.78 3.79 -6.43
C LEU A 65 8.48 3.23 -7.03
N GLU A 66 8.36 3.25 -8.36
CA GLU A 66 7.19 2.72 -9.07
C GLU A 66 7.03 1.22 -8.87
N SER A 67 8.11 0.44 -8.99
CA SER A 67 8.06 -1.00 -8.75
C SER A 67 7.66 -1.32 -7.30
N LEU A 68 8.16 -0.55 -6.32
CA LEU A 68 7.77 -0.70 -4.92
C LEU A 68 6.28 -0.37 -4.71
N ILE A 69 5.77 0.70 -5.33
CA ILE A 69 4.34 1.05 -5.25
C ILE A 69 3.48 -0.10 -5.78
N ILE A 70 3.86 -0.70 -6.91
CA ILE A 70 3.13 -1.85 -7.49
C ILE A 70 3.15 -3.05 -6.54
N ILE A 71 4.32 -3.40 -6.01
CA ILE A 71 4.48 -4.54 -5.10
C ILE A 71 3.64 -4.35 -3.84
N PHE A 72 3.75 -3.19 -3.19
CA PHE A 72 2.99 -2.89 -1.98
C PHE A 72 1.49 -2.80 -2.26
N SER A 73 1.08 -2.24 -3.40
CA SER A 73 -0.32 -2.22 -3.80
C SER A 73 -0.88 -3.62 -4.01
N GLY A 74 -0.08 -4.56 -4.53
CA GLY A 74 -0.45 -5.97 -4.65
C GLY A 74 -0.69 -6.62 -3.29
N LYS A 75 0.28 -6.53 -2.38
CA LYS A 75 0.17 -7.07 -1.02
C LYS A 75 -0.98 -6.42 -0.23
N ALA A 76 -1.13 -5.11 -0.33
CA ALA A 76 -2.23 -4.36 0.27
C ALA A 76 -3.59 -4.78 -0.28
N LYS A 77 -3.67 -5.14 -1.56
CA LYS A 77 -4.91 -5.66 -2.17
C LYS A 77 -5.27 -7.03 -1.61
N GLU A 78 -4.29 -7.91 -1.44
CA GLU A 78 -4.54 -9.21 -0.78
C GLU A 78 -5.05 -9.00 0.65
N MET A 79 -4.40 -8.11 1.42
CA MET A 79 -4.86 -7.75 2.76
C MET A 79 -6.29 -7.18 2.72
N TYR A 80 -6.56 -6.22 1.86
CA TYR A 80 -7.88 -5.61 1.69
C TYR A 80 -8.97 -6.63 1.37
N LEU A 81 -8.70 -7.58 0.48
CA LEU A 81 -9.65 -8.63 0.12
C LEU A 81 -9.86 -9.64 1.25
N ASN A 82 -8.80 -10.00 1.97
CA ASN A 82 -8.83 -10.98 3.06
C ASN A 82 -9.31 -10.40 4.39
N THR A 83 -9.24 -9.08 4.56
CA THR A 83 -9.90 -8.42 5.69
C THR A 83 -11.40 -8.44 5.47
N ASN A 84 -12.18 -8.88 6.46
CA ASN A 84 -13.65 -8.79 6.46
C ASN A 84 -14.18 -7.34 6.37
N ILE A 85 -13.31 -6.33 6.19
CA ILE A 85 -13.67 -5.00 5.70
C ILE A 85 -14.44 -5.11 4.37
N SER A 86 -14.12 -6.09 3.52
CA SER A 86 -14.86 -6.40 2.29
C SER A 86 -16.24 -7.03 2.55
N GLU A 87 -16.42 -7.80 3.63
CA GLU A 87 -17.71 -8.41 4.01
C GLU A 87 -18.74 -7.34 4.46
N TYR A 88 -18.30 -6.27 5.14
CA TYR A 88 -19.18 -5.14 5.47
C TYR A 88 -19.69 -4.36 4.25
N LEU A 89 -19.10 -4.57 3.06
CA LEU A 89 -19.54 -3.96 1.80
C LEU A 89 -20.54 -4.83 1.02
N LEU A 90 -20.52 -6.15 1.18
CA LEU A 90 -21.52 -7.03 0.55
C LEU A 90 -22.87 -6.97 1.29
N SER A 91 -22.88 -6.68 2.60
CA SER A 91 -24.13 -6.56 3.37
C SER A 91 -24.93 -5.28 3.11
N GLU A 92 -24.37 -4.28 2.41
CA GLU A 92 -25.10 -3.06 2.01
C GLU A 92 -25.51 -3.05 0.53
N THR A 93 -25.31 -4.15 -0.22
CA THR A 93 -25.74 -4.22 -1.64
C THR A 93 -27.17 -4.77 -1.82
N GLU A 94 -28.02 -4.63 -0.80
CA GLU A 94 -29.48 -4.79 -0.92
C GLU A 94 -30.23 -3.53 -0.45
N ILE A 95 -29.83 -2.33 -0.87
CA ILE A 95 -30.72 -1.17 -0.86
C ILE A 95 -30.57 -0.37 -2.17
N PHE A 96 -31.59 -0.50 -3.03
CA PHE A 96 -31.89 0.15 -4.32
C PHE A 96 -31.16 -0.31 -5.60
N VAL A 97 -31.67 -1.40 -6.20
CA VAL A 97 -32.45 -1.32 -7.46
C VAL A 97 -33.71 -2.16 -7.32
#